data_AF-A0A425Y6T2-F1
#
_entry.id   AF-A0A425Y6T2-F1
#
_cell.length_a   1.000
_cell.length_b   1.000
_cell.length_c   1.000
_cell.angle_alpha   90.00
_cell.angle_beta   90.00
_cell.angle_gamma   90.00
#
_symmetry.space_group_name_H-M   'P 1'
#
loop_
_entity.id
_entity.type
_entity.pdbx_description
1 polymer ?
#
loop_
_entity_poly.entity_id
_entity_poly.type
_entity_poly.pdbx_seq_one_letter_code
_entity_poly.pdbx_strand_id
1 'polypeptide(L)'
;MIGYIQQTKKEKQPSKKSPEKTTKPRGIKHSVLRTSEILKGLFVSSLDGWKEDKEKFKTELINDIKSFLFEKWEKPWKAGLIFDEDGKVLSGFRNISGRLYKNSTNILSMERNSSKSPYFITISALRSQGGKLIDKLKVISVLSYIPMFKDRENKTSGKPDWMLPKLHLAVNVDYCEGIKKPVIKEVAFINHELNEYVENFLQQLICKKRVPKIYHDQADQCHYKHTSFSYDKESIHMVDFKQFHQIDSYYSVLFHEITHSTKNPKRLGRGKFGTTKTLKYANEELVAEMGAMIICTELGLKYNRQNGLVYLKGWLKSTTGDIDENLLEAYGFACDAAEYLLKDIDLSKLVPKSMQDRAKESEPETQKESSPEKKKEPGTSKVKKADPIKKEQLSLFGLGNTKAISLDNWKPNTHIIPLKTDLGKFIGGYERNRFAMVLRGEKGAGKTRLLSQAINLFATQGLKCLFKSLEVSPESELFGSYTNYIESKNKNHVFVDADTSLETLEKQCKIYDCIAIDSWGKLSGVDQGDFGRLVEKYPKVIWLVIFQSTTSGTARGGIMSEYDSSLVVQVAKGGNAVCEKNRYNSCDLTYNVFTKKLIKDENIKK
;
A
#
# COMPACT_ATOMS: atom_id res chain seq x y z
N MET A 1 -0.33 -63.97 15.17
CA MET A 1 0.65 -64.67 16.03
C MET A 1 2.01 -64.01 15.85
N ILE A 2 2.87 -64.04 16.87
CA ILE A 2 4.30 -63.66 16.84
C ILE A 2 4.98 -64.38 15.64
N GLY A 3 6.00 -63.88 14.93
CA GLY A 3 6.87 -62.70 15.03
C GLY A 3 8.16 -63.01 14.24
N TYR A 4 9.12 -62.08 14.07
CA TYR A 4 10.44 -62.42 13.51
C TYR A 4 11.59 -61.62 14.13
N ILE A 5 12.76 -62.24 14.15
CA ILE A 5 13.92 -61.93 15.00
C ILE A 5 15.11 -61.40 14.17
N GLN A 6 16.05 -60.73 14.87
CA GLN A 6 17.49 -60.50 14.55
C GLN A 6 17.86 -59.24 13.73
N GLN A 7 19.01 -58.56 13.93
CA GLN A 7 20.16 -58.71 14.85
C GLN A 7 20.95 -57.36 14.92
N THR A 8 21.65 -57.03 16.02
CA THR A 8 22.53 -55.83 16.09
C THR A 8 23.95 -56.17 16.57
N LYS A 9 24.96 -55.39 16.14
CA LYS A 9 26.40 -55.66 16.36
C LYS A 9 27.12 -54.59 17.20
N LYS A 10 27.71 -55.06 18.30
CA LYS A 10 29.03 -54.75 18.92
C LYS A 10 29.52 -53.31 19.13
N GLU A 11 30.05 -53.11 20.35
CA GLU A 11 30.72 -51.92 20.89
C GLU A 11 32.24 -51.83 20.58
N LYS A 12 32.82 -50.64 20.81
CA LYS A 12 34.20 -50.44 21.32
C LYS A 12 34.27 -49.17 22.18
N GLN A 13 35.03 -49.21 23.29
CA GLN A 13 35.45 -48.07 24.13
C GLN A 13 36.99 -47.82 23.96
N PRO A 14 37.66 -46.94 24.74
CA PRO A 14 37.57 -45.48 24.72
C PRO A 14 38.98 -44.81 24.59
N SER A 15 39.07 -43.47 24.61
CA SER A 15 40.35 -42.78 24.91
C SER A 15 40.16 -41.49 25.73
N LYS A 16 41.13 -41.16 26.61
CA LYS A 16 41.11 -40.00 27.52
C LYS A 16 42.07 -38.90 27.04
N LYS A 17 41.67 -37.62 27.11
CA LYS A 17 42.59 -36.47 27.23
C LYS A 17 42.01 -35.35 28.12
N SER A 18 42.84 -34.92 29.08
CA SER A 18 42.95 -33.64 29.81
C SER A 18 41.73 -32.73 30.09
N PRO A 19 41.60 -32.16 31.31
CA PRO A 19 40.51 -31.26 31.68
C PRO A 19 40.73 -29.82 31.20
N GLU A 20 39.79 -29.28 30.40
CA GLU A 20 39.74 -27.84 30.12
C GLU A 20 39.07 -27.06 31.27
N LYS A 21 39.61 -25.86 31.51
CA LYS A 21 39.16 -24.97 32.60
C LYS A 21 37.71 -24.54 32.36
N THR A 22 36.86 -24.72 33.38
CA THR A 22 35.47 -24.25 33.38
C THR A 22 35.38 -22.73 33.39
N THR A 23 35.40 -22.11 32.20
CA THR A 23 34.95 -20.72 32.05
C THR A 23 33.48 -20.65 32.43
N LYS A 24 33.17 -19.98 33.55
CA LYS A 24 31.79 -19.66 33.94
C LYS A 24 31.04 -19.07 32.73
N PRO A 25 29.85 -19.56 32.37
CA PRO A 25 29.09 -18.98 31.27
C PRO A 25 28.85 -17.50 31.54
N ARG A 26 29.26 -16.65 30.60
CA ARG A 26 29.03 -15.19 30.66
C ARG A 26 27.52 -14.95 30.83
N GLY A 27 27.19 -13.96 31.66
CA GLY A 27 25.83 -13.75 32.18
C GLY A 27 24.74 -13.82 31.11
N ILE A 28 23.62 -14.44 31.49
CA ILE A 28 22.42 -14.60 30.67
C ILE A 28 21.98 -13.23 30.16
N LYS A 29 22.23 -12.93 28.88
CA LYS A 29 21.71 -11.72 28.25
C LYS A 29 20.19 -11.78 28.27
N HIS A 30 19.58 -10.88 29.03
CA HIS A 30 18.14 -10.85 29.25
C HIS A 30 17.38 -10.79 27.92
N SER A 31 16.65 -11.84 27.58
CA SER A 31 15.71 -11.80 26.47
C SER A 31 14.52 -10.91 26.83
N VAL A 32 14.25 -9.93 25.97
CA VAL A 32 12.96 -9.26 25.87
C VAL A 32 12.06 -10.22 25.08
N LEU A 33 10.90 -10.56 25.62
CA LEU A 33 9.89 -11.35 24.92
C LEU A 33 9.49 -10.63 23.63
N ARG A 34 9.69 -11.28 22.49
CA ARG A 34 9.35 -10.74 21.17
C ARG A 34 7.89 -11.00 20.85
N THR A 35 7.26 -10.10 20.10
CA THR A 35 5.89 -10.30 19.61
C THR A 35 5.82 -11.50 18.66
N SER A 36 6.87 -11.79 17.88
CA SER A 36 6.97 -13.05 17.10
C SER A 36 7.00 -14.32 17.97
N GLU A 37 7.66 -14.31 19.13
CA GLU A 37 7.69 -15.44 20.06
C GLU A 37 6.30 -15.67 20.69
N ILE A 38 5.59 -14.58 20.99
CA ILE A 38 4.27 -14.67 21.62
C ILE A 38 3.20 -15.13 20.62
N LEU A 39 3.20 -14.62 19.38
CA LEU A 39 2.28 -15.08 18.35
C LEU A 39 2.52 -16.56 17.99
N LYS A 40 3.76 -17.06 18.09
CA LYS A 40 4.04 -18.51 18.00
C LYS A 40 3.36 -19.33 19.10
N GLY A 41 3.18 -18.76 20.29
CA GLY A 41 2.38 -19.35 21.37
C GLY A 41 0.89 -19.55 21.01
N LEU A 42 0.37 -18.85 19.99
CA LEU A 42 -0.99 -19.07 19.50
C LEU A 42 -1.18 -20.42 18.79
N PHE A 43 -0.10 -21.11 18.39
CA PHE A 43 -0.20 -22.44 17.75
C PHE A 43 -0.01 -23.62 18.71
N VAL A 44 0.39 -23.37 19.96
CA VAL A 44 0.60 -24.42 20.96
C VAL A 44 -0.74 -24.92 21.50
N SER A 45 -0.99 -26.23 21.38
CA SER A 45 -2.26 -26.89 21.68
C SER A 45 -2.50 -27.22 23.16
N SER A 46 -1.48 -27.17 24.02
CA SER A 46 -1.48 -27.73 25.38
C SER A 46 -2.08 -26.81 26.48
N LEU A 47 -3.10 -26.01 26.16
CA LEU A 47 -3.76 -25.10 27.11
C LEU A 47 -5.29 -25.21 26.95
N ASP A 48 -5.84 -26.35 27.39
CA ASP A 48 -7.22 -26.76 27.11
C ASP A 48 -8.30 -25.80 27.66
N GLY A 49 -7.99 -24.99 28.69
CA GLY A 49 -8.89 -23.95 29.21
C GLY A 49 -8.89 -22.62 28.45
N TRP A 50 -8.16 -22.52 27.32
CA TRP A 50 -7.89 -21.26 26.63
C TRP A 50 -8.15 -21.29 25.12
N LYS A 51 -8.71 -22.41 24.62
CA LYS A 51 -8.73 -22.71 23.18
C LYS A 51 -9.62 -21.77 22.36
N GLU A 52 -10.83 -21.49 22.82
CA GLU A 52 -11.84 -20.74 22.05
C GLU A 52 -11.51 -19.25 21.90
N ASP A 53 -11.23 -18.54 22.99
CA ASP A 53 -10.80 -17.12 22.96
C ASP A 53 -9.52 -16.93 22.14
N LYS A 54 -8.59 -17.91 22.21
CA LYS A 54 -7.33 -17.88 21.47
C LYS A 54 -7.53 -18.06 19.97
N GLU A 55 -8.32 -19.03 19.53
CA GLU A 55 -8.66 -19.21 18.12
C GLU A 55 -9.52 -18.05 17.58
N LYS A 56 -10.39 -17.46 18.41
CA LYS A 56 -11.15 -16.26 18.05
C LYS A 56 -10.23 -15.06 17.79
N PHE A 57 -9.34 -14.72 18.74
CA PHE A 57 -8.36 -13.64 18.55
C PHE A 57 -7.46 -13.87 17.34
N LYS A 58 -6.97 -15.11 17.18
CA LYS A 58 -6.18 -15.54 16.02
C LYS A 58 -6.94 -15.25 14.72
N THR A 59 -8.21 -15.65 14.62
CA THR A 59 -9.07 -15.43 13.46
C THR A 59 -9.33 -13.96 13.17
N GLU A 60 -9.64 -13.15 14.20
CA GLU A 60 -9.83 -11.70 14.07
C GLU A 60 -8.56 -11.01 13.56
N LEU A 61 -7.40 -11.34 14.15
CA LEU A 61 -6.11 -10.77 13.74
C LEU A 61 -5.71 -11.20 12.32
N ILE A 62 -5.93 -12.45 11.93
CA ILE A 62 -5.76 -12.93 10.55
C ILE A 62 -6.63 -12.13 9.59
N ASN A 63 -7.89 -11.87 9.94
CA ASN A 63 -8.80 -11.11 9.09
C ASN A 63 -8.35 -9.65 8.93
N ASP A 64 -7.85 -9.01 9.99
CA ASP A 64 -7.27 -7.66 9.89
C ASP A 64 -5.99 -7.63 9.05
N ILE A 65 -5.10 -8.61 9.21
CA ILE A 65 -3.91 -8.78 8.34
C ILE A 65 -4.33 -8.98 6.88
N LYS A 66 -5.29 -9.88 6.60
CA LYS A 66 -5.80 -10.13 5.24
C LYS A 66 -6.42 -8.86 4.66
N SER A 67 -7.29 -8.17 5.39
CA SER A 67 -7.90 -6.93 4.91
C SER A 67 -6.87 -5.84 4.63
N PHE A 68 -5.87 -5.63 5.50
CA PHE A 68 -4.77 -4.69 5.22
C PHE A 68 -3.99 -5.05 3.94
N LEU A 69 -3.65 -6.34 3.78
CA LEU A 69 -2.86 -6.81 2.63
C LEU A 69 -3.66 -6.85 1.32
N PHE A 70 -4.97 -7.12 1.36
CA PHE A 70 -5.78 -7.43 0.18
C PHE A 70 -6.86 -6.40 -0.18
N GLU A 71 -7.43 -5.66 0.78
CA GLU A 71 -8.42 -4.59 0.52
C GLU A 71 -7.72 -3.27 0.16
N LYS A 72 -8.38 -2.36 -0.55
CA LYS A 72 -7.85 -1.01 -0.75
C LYS A 72 -8.22 -0.11 0.44
N TRP A 73 -7.55 -0.32 1.57
CA TRP A 73 -7.67 0.54 2.74
C TRP A 73 -6.51 1.56 2.76
N GLU A 74 -6.87 2.85 2.74
CA GLU A 74 -5.98 3.99 2.93
C GLU A 74 -6.63 4.93 3.93
N LYS A 75 -5.86 5.61 4.80
CA LYS A 75 -6.42 6.62 5.72
C LYS A 75 -7.15 7.70 4.91
N PRO A 76 -8.46 7.98 5.15
CA PRO A 76 -9.22 8.97 4.39
C PRO A 76 -8.98 10.42 4.83
N TRP A 77 -8.15 10.66 5.85
CA TRP A 77 -7.75 11.99 6.34
C TRP A 77 -6.27 12.30 6.06
N LYS A 78 -5.85 13.54 6.34
CA LYS A 78 -4.47 14.02 6.10
C LYS A 78 -3.52 13.52 7.19
N ALA A 79 -2.23 13.37 6.85
CA ALA A 79 -1.19 13.08 7.84
C ALA A 79 -1.09 14.21 8.88
N GLY A 80 -0.87 13.86 10.14
CA GLY A 80 -0.89 14.78 11.26
C GLY A 80 -0.58 14.09 12.59
N LEU A 81 -0.42 14.89 13.64
CA LEU A 81 -0.19 14.40 14.99
C LEU A 81 -1.38 14.75 15.88
N ILE A 82 -1.68 13.85 16.82
CA ILE A 82 -2.69 14.03 17.86
C ILE A 82 -1.97 14.56 19.10
N PHE A 83 -2.53 15.58 19.73
CA PHE A 83 -2.06 16.17 20.98
C PHE A 83 -3.12 16.04 22.08
N ASP A 84 -2.69 15.97 23.34
CA ASP A 84 -3.58 16.12 24.50
C ASP A 84 -3.86 17.60 24.83
N GLU A 85 -4.64 17.83 25.88
CA GLU A 85 -4.98 19.16 26.42
C GLU A 85 -3.74 20.00 26.75
N ASP A 86 -2.67 19.36 27.24
CA ASP A 86 -1.41 19.98 27.63
C ASP A 86 -0.48 20.29 26.43
N GLY A 87 -0.91 19.98 25.20
CA GLY A 87 -0.11 20.17 23.98
C GLY A 87 1.02 19.15 23.83
N LYS A 88 0.91 17.98 24.47
CA LYS A 88 1.86 16.87 24.33
C LYS A 88 1.36 15.85 23.31
N VAL A 89 2.30 15.34 22.53
CA VAL A 89 2.05 14.41 21.41
C VAL A 89 1.60 13.03 21.92
N LEU A 90 0.47 12.55 21.38
CA LEU A 90 -0.13 11.26 21.65
C LEU A 90 0.17 10.26 20.51
N SER A 91 1.43 9.81 20.41
CA SER A 91 1.79 8.70 19.51
C SER A 91 1.19 7.37 20.00
N GLY A 92 0.64 6.57 19.09
CA GLY A 92 0.16 5.21 19.36
C GLY A 92 -1.09 5.11 20.26
N PHE A 93 -1.73 3.94 20.18
CA PHE A 93 -2.99 3.66 20.88
C PHE A 93 -2.81 3.45 22.38
N ARG A 94 -3.81 3.87 23.14
CA ARG A 94 -3.77 3.88 24.61
C ARG A 94 -5.12 3.51 25.20
N ASN A 95 -5.12 2.99 26.42
CA ASN A 95 -6.37 2.81 27.16
C ASN A 95 -6.92 4.19 27.62
N ILE A 96 -8.17 4.23 28.10
CA ILE A 96 -8.80 5.47 28.59
C ILE A 96 -8.05 6.15 29.74
N SER A 97 -7.21 5.43 30.49
CA SER A 97 -6.34 6.00 31.53
C SER A 97 -4.99 6.51 30.99
N GLY A 98 -4.85 6.70 29.68
CA GLY A 98 -3.64 7.24 29.03
C GLY A 98 -2.45 6.28 28.93
N ARG A 99 -2.56 5.03 29.39
CA ARG A 99 -1.51 4.03 29.28
C ARG A 99 -1.47 3.47 27.86
N LEU A 100 -0.34 3.67 27.18
CA LEU A 100 -0.05 3.10 25.87
C LEU A 100 -0.24 1.57 25.88
N TYR A 101 -0.88 1.03 24.85
CA TYR A 101 -0.84 -0.40 24.59
C TYR A 101 0.59 -0.79 24.23
N LYS A 102 1.15 -1.74 24.99
CA LYS A 102 2.50 -2.23 24.74
C LYS A 102 2.46 -3.31 23.68
N ASN A 103 3.48 -3.31 22.84
CA ASN A 103 3.69 -4.19 21.69
C ASN A 103 2.73 -3.88 20.53
N SER A 104 3.25 -3.94 19.30
CA SER A 104 2.50 -3.54 18.11
C SER A 104 1.40 -4.54 17.71
N THR A 105 1.24 -5.65 18.44
CA THR A 105 0.28 -6.74 18.14
C THR A 105 -1.14 -6.26 17.85
N ASN A 106 -1.62 -5.26 18.60
CA ASN A 106 -2.99 -4.77 18.49
C ASN A 106 -3.18 -3.62 17.48
N ILE A 107 -2.10 -3.11 16.88
CA ILE A 107 -2.13 -1.84 16.14
C ILE A 107 -3.02 -1.91 14.89
N LEU A 108 -3.02 -3.03 14.16
CA LEU A 108 -3.90 -3.25 13.00
C LEU A 108 -5.38 -3.14 13.39
N SER A 109 -5.79 -3.93 14.39
CA SER A 109 -7.19 -3.99 14.84
C SER A 109 -7.65 -2.66 15.45
N MET A 110 -6.76 -1.95 16.15
CA MET A 110 -7.05 -0.62 16.70
C MET A 110 -7.18 0.44 15.61
N GLU A 111 -6.20 0.56 14.71
CA GLU A 111 -6.19 1.52 13.60
C GLU A 111 -7.43 1.39 12.69
N ARG A 112 -7.83 0.14 12.41
CA ARG A 112 -9.02 -0.14 11.57
C ARG A 112 -10.35 0.17 12.26
N ASN A 113 -10.36 0.26 13.59
CA ASN A 113 -11.57 0.45 14.43
C ASN A 113 -11.53 1.69 15.33
N SER A 114 -10.55 2.58 15.14
CA SER A 114 -10.55 3.94 15.67
C SER A 114 -11.21 4.92 14.72
N SER A 115 -11.71 6.04 15.25
CA SER A 115 -12.04 7.22 14.45
C SER A 115 -10.95 8.27 14.63
N LYS A 116 -11.20 9.38 15.35
CA LYS A 116 -10.17 10.39 15.64
C LYS A 116 -9.34 10.04 16.87
N SER A 117 -9.96 9.44 17.89
CA SER A 117 -9.34 9.26 19.20
C SER A 117 -8.39 8.07 19.25
N PRO A 118 -7.17 8.20 19.83
CA PRO A 118 -6.28 7.08 20.08
C PRO A 118 -6.66 6.27 21.34
N TYR A 119 -7.74 6.64 22.04
CA TYR A 119 -8.15 6.06 23.31
C TYR A 119 -9.17 4.92 23.13
N PHE A 120 -8.92 3.79 23.79
CA PHE A 120 -9.82 2.65 23.87
C PHE A 120 -10.23 2.35 25.32
N ILE A 121 -11.45 1.86 25.52
CA ILE A 121 -12.00 1.44 26.82
C ILE A 121 -12.43 -0.03 26.74
N THR A 122 -12.19 -0.82 27.79
CA THR A 122 -12.71 -2.19 27.84
C THR A 122 -14.21 -2.20 28.11
N ILE A 123 -14.95 -3.17 27.57
CA ILE A 123 -16.41 -3.27 27.78
C ILE A 123 -16.77 -3.37 29.28
N SER A 124 -15.90 -3.98 30.10
CA SER A 124 -16.04 -3.99 31.56
C SER A 124 -15.91 -2.60 32.19
N ALA A 125 -14.91 -1.80 31.78
CA ALA A 125 -14.69 -0.46 32.29
C ALA A 125 -15.80 0.50 31.84
N LEU A 126 -16.24 0.40 30.58
CA LEU A 126 -17.35 1.17 30.02
C LEU A 126 -18.62 0.99 30.86
N ARG A 127 -19.00 -0.27 31.14
CA ARG A 127 -20.15 -0.60 31.99
C ARG A 127 -20.00 -0.07 33.42
N SER A 128 -18.81 -0.19 34.03
CA SER A 128 -18.58 0.33 35.39
C SER A 128 -18.66 1.85 35.50
N GLN A 129 -18.45 2.58 34.40
CA GLN A 129 -18.58 4.04 34.33
C GLN A 129 -20.00 4.48 33.95
N GLY A 130 -20.97 3.56 33.83
CA GLY A 130 -22.33 3.87 33.36
C GLY A 130 -22.45 4.13 31.85
N GLY A 131 -21.36 3.91 31.12
CA GLY A 131 -21.26 4.20 29.70
C GLY A 131 -22.04 3.23 28.80
N LYS A 132 -22.43 3.73 27.63
CA LYS A 132 -23.14 2.99 26.58
C LYS A 132 -22.29 2.88 25.32
N LEU A 133 -22.58 1.87 24.53
CA LEU A 133 -21.90 1.54 23.28
C LEU A 133 -22.78 2.00 22.11
N ILE A 134 -22.24 2.86 21.23
CA ILE A 134 -22.94 3.36 20.04
C ILE A 134 -22.96 2.27 18.95
N ASP A 135 -21.78 1.75 18.61
CA ASP A 135 -21.62 0.75 17.55
C ASP A 135 -21.02 -0.55 18.09
N LYS A 136 -21.79 -1.65 17.98
CA LYS A 136 -21.38 -3.00 18.40
C LYS A 136 -20.35 -3.63 17.45
N LEU A 137 -20.29 -3.18 16.19
CA LEU A 137 -19.35 -3.69 15.19
C LEU A 137 -17.92 -3.13 15.37
N LYS A 138 -17.76 -2.12 16.23
CA LYS A 138 -16.46 -1.49 16.57
C LYS A 138 -15.80 -2.06 17.82
N VAL A 139 -16.36 -3.13 18.38
CA VAL A 139 -15.74 -3.87 19.50
C VAL A 139 -14.69 -4.81 18.95
N ILE A 140 -13.45 -4.65 19.40
CA ILE A 140 -12.29 -5.46 19.01
C ILE A 140 -11.78 -6.29 20.19
N SER A 141 -11.13 -7.43 19.90
CA SER A 141 -10.39 -8.19 20.88
C SER A 141 -8.96 -7.69 20.99
N VAL A 142 -8.57 -7.24 22.19
CA VAL A 142 -7.24 -6.68 22.48
C VAL A 142 -6.45 -7.66 23.33
N LEU A 143 -5.28 -8.07 22.85
CA LEU A 143 -4.36 -8.93 23.59
C LEU A 143 -3.49 -8.10 24.54
N SER A 144 -3.50 -8.47 25.81
CA SER A 144 -2.64 -7.92 26.85
C SER A 144 -1.86 -9.03 27.54
N TYR A 145 -0.93 -8.67 28.42
CA TYR A 145 -0.17 -9.63 29.21
C TYR A 145 -0.17 -9.26 30.70
N ILE A 146 -0.54 -10.24 31.53
CA ILE A 146 -0.48 -10.14 32.99
C ILE A 146 0.87 -10.71 33.44
N PRO A 147 1.71 -9.92 34.14
CA PRO A 147 2.92 -10.45 34.77
C PRO A 147 2.54 -11.41 35.90
N MET A 148 3.05 -12.64 35.83
CA MET A 148 2.92 -13.66 36.85
C MET A 148 4.27 -13.87 37.53
N PHE A 149 4.24 -13.89 38.86
CA PHE A 149 5.40 -14.14 39.72
C PHE A 149 5.20 -15.49 40.41
N LYS A 150 6.26 -16.29 40.46
CA LYS A 150 6.28 -17.61 41.11
C LYS A 150 6.18 -17.50 42.62
N ASP A 151 6.74 -16.41 43.17
CA ASP A 151 6.70 -16.09 44.58
C ASP A 151 5.59 -15.08 44.88
N ARG A 152 4.75 -15.37 45.88
CA ARG A 152 3.53 -14.57 46.15
C ARG A 152 3.79 -13.36 47.06
N GLU A 153 4.94 -13.28 47.71
CA GLU A 153 5.22 -12.28 48.75
C GLU A 153 5.96 -11.04 48.22
N ASN A 154 6.89 -11.20 47.26
CA ASN A 154 7.65 -10.08 46.65
C ASN A 154 7.00 -9.55 45.36
N LYS A 155 5.87 -8.84 45.49
CA LYS A 155 4.94 -8.55 44.37
C LYS A 155 5.32 -7.48 43.34
N THR A 156 6.41 -6.70 43.50
CA THR A 156 6.59 -5.45 42.70
C THR A 156 7.99 -5.08 42.24
N SER A 157 9.06 -5.78 42.61
CA SER A 157 10.46 -5.34 42.33
C SER A 157 11.25 -6.20 41.31
N GLY A 158 10.68 -7.28 40.78
CA GLY A 158 11.36 -8.21 39.86
C GLY A 158 10.83 -8.24 38.42
N LYS A 159 11.56 -8.91 37.52
CA LYS A 159 11.01 -9.34 36.21
C LYS A 159 10.01 -10.49 36.47
N PRO A 160 8.83 -10.52 35.83
CA PRO A 160 7.90 -11.63 35.98
C PRO A 160 8.48 -12.95 35.44
N ASP A 161 8.21 -14.04 36.16
CA ASP A 161 8.56 -15.41 35.76
C ASP A 161 7.81 -15.85 34.51
N TRP A 162 6.53 -15.47 34.40
CA TRP A 162 5.71 -15.72 33.21
C TRP A 162 4.90 -14.48 32.84
N MET A 163 4.52 -14.38 31.57
CA MET A 163 3.55 -13.41 31.09
C MET A 163 2.33 -14.17 30.58
N LEU A 164 1.23 -14.13 31.34
CA LEU A 164 -0.01 -14.78 30.94
C LEU A 164 -0.71 -13.87 29.91
N PRO A 165 -0.98 -14.32 28.67
CA PRO A 165 -1.85 -13.57 27.78
C PRO A 165 -3.21 -13.36 28.43
N LYS A 166 -3.86 -12.24 28.15
CA LYS A 166 -5.27 -12.00 28.48
C LYS A 166 -5.95 -11.19 27.40
N LEU A 167 -7.01 -11.76 26.84
CA LEU A 167 -7.87 -11.10 25.88
C LEU A 167 -8.85 -10.16 26.58
N HIS A 168 -9.05 -8.98 26.00
CA HIS A 168 -10.00 -7.99 26.48
C HIS A 168 -10.84 -7.47 25.32
N LEU A 169 -12.17 -7.53 25.43
CA LEU A 169 -13.03 -6.78 24.52
C LEU A 169 -12.90 -5.28 24.83
N ALA A 170 -12.49 -4.51 23.83
CA ALA A 170 -12.34 -3.06 23.90
C ALA A 170 -13.00 -2.38 22.71
N VAL A 171 -13.27 -1.09 22.86
CA VAL A 171 -13.85 -0.24 21.83
C VAL A 171 -13.23 1.15 21.92
N ASN A 172 -13.14 1.84 20.79
CA ASN A 172 -12.68 3.21 20.74
C ASN A 172 -13.66 4.15 21.49
N VAL A 173 -13.15 5.14 22.23
CA VAL A 173 -14.02 6.05 23.01
C VAL A 173 -14.94 6.90 22.13
N ASP A 174 -14.65 7.08 20.84
CA ASP A 174 -15.51 7.81 19.92
C ASP A 174 -16.86 7.09 19.74
N TYR A 175 -16.86 5.76 19.71
CA TYR A 175 -18.07 4.92 19.62
C TYR A 175 -18.74 4.62 20.98
N CYS A 176 -18.49 5.46 21.99
CA CYS A 176 -19.05 5.34 23.34
C CYS A 176 -19.80 6.62 23.77
N GLU A 177 -20.79 6.47 24.64
CA GLU A 177 -21.53 7.55 25.31
C GLU A 177 -21.49 7.38 26.83
N GLY A 178 -21.83 8.43 27.57
CA GLY A 178 -21.96 8.36 29.04
C GLY A 178 -20.65 8.17 29.80
N ILE A 179 -19.51 8.46 29.17
CA ILE A 179 -18.17 8.44 29.80
C ILE A 179 -17.45 9.78 29.61
N LYS A 180 -16.60 10.14 30.57
CA LYS A 180 -15.66 11.26 30.39
C LYS A 180 -14.58 10.85 29.38
N LYS A 181 -14.66 11.35 28.16
CA LYS A 181 -13.64 11.16 27.12
C LYS A 181 -12.45 12.10 27.38
N PRO A 182 -11.19 11.66 27.20
CA PRO A 182 -10.04 12.56 27.12
C PRO A 182 -10.19 13.50 25.92
N VAL A 183 -9.85 14.78 26.08
CA VAL A 183 -9.86 15.73 24.95
C VAL A 183 -8.56 15.56 24.16
N ILE A 184 -8.68 15.69 22.84
CA ILE A 184 -7.57 15.63 21.90
C ILE A 184 -7.65 16.78 20.89
N LYS A 185 -6.50 17.11 20.30
CA LYS A 185 -6.37 18.06 19.20
C LYS A 185 -5.64 17.38 18.04
N GLU A 186 -6.28 17.31 16.88
CA GLU A 186 -5.64 16.82 15.65
C GLU A 186 -4.98 18.00 14.92
N VAL A 187 -3.67 17.91 14.66
CA VAL A 187 -2.93 18.96 13.97
C VAL A 187 -2.28 18.35 12.73
N ALA A 188 -2.75 18.76 11.56
CA ALA A 188 -2.14 18.37 10.29
C ALA A 188 -0.74 19.00 10.12
N PHE A 189 0.17 18.28 9.47
CA PHE A 189 1.45 18.83 9.05
C PHE A 189 1.27 19.92 7.98
N ILE A 190 2.04 21.00 8.06
CA ILE A 190 2.12 22.04 7.02
C ILE A 190 3.56 22.26 6.57
N ASN A 191 3.74 22.89 5.40
CA ASN A 191 5.04 23.27 4.85
C ASN A 191 6.05 22.10 4.83
N HIS A 192 7.12 22.18 5.62
CA HIS A 192 8.18 21.17 5.70
C HIS A 192 8.17 20.37 7.03
N GLU A 193 7.16 20.56 7.89
CA GLU A 193 7.11 19.96 9.23
C GLU A 193 7.16 18.42 9.22
N LEU A 194 6.48 17.79 8.27
CA LEU A 194 6.52 16.33 8.09
C LEU A 194 7.95 15.86 7.81
N ASN A 195 8.65 16.57 6.92
CA ASN A 195 10.04 16.26 6.58
C ASN A 195 10.97 16.43 7.79
N GLU A 196 10.86 17.55 8.51
CA GLU A 196 11.65 17.80 9.72
C GLU A 196 11.41 16.73 10.79
N TYR A 197 10.15 16.40 11.08
CA TYR A 197 9.76 15.39 12.05
C TYR A 197 10.34 14.00 11.73
N VAL A 198 10.22 13.58 10.46
CA VAL A 198 10.67 12.25 10.04
C VAL A 198 12.20 12.17 9.91
N GLU A 199 12.86 13.21 9.40
CA GLU A 199 14.33 13.26 9.40
C GLU A 199 14.89 13.27 10.82
N ASN A 200 14.26 13.98 11.78
CA ASN A 200 14.62 13.90 13.20
C ASN A 200 14.52 12.46 13.74
N PHE A 201 13.50 11.70 13.33
CA PHE A 201 13.37 10.27 13.66
C PHE A 201 14.46 9.41 13.01
N LEU A 202 14.77 9.62 11.72
CA LEU A 202 15.85 8.93 11.02
C LEU A 202 17.22 9.20 11.67
N GLN A 203 17.49 10.43 12.12
CA GLN A 203 18.70 10.75 12.88
C GLN A 203 18.78 9.97 14.20
N GLN A 204 17.67 9.75 14.91
CA GLN A 204 17.66 8.88 16.10
C GLN A 204 18.01 7.42 15.76
N LEU A 205 17.50 6.88 14.64
CA LEU A 205 17.85 5.54 14.17
C LEU A 205 19.34 5.42 13.81
N ILE A 206 19.91 6.44 13.15
CA ILE A 206 21.33 6.52 12.79
C ILE A 206 22.20 6.59 14.04
N CYS A 207 21.89 7.49 14.98
CA CYS A 207 22.62 7.64 16.25
C CYS A 207 22.61 6.35 17.08
N LYS A 208 21.48 5.64 17.11
CA LYS A 208 21.32 4.34 17.79
C LYS A 208 21.85 3.16 16.96
N LYS A 209 22.43 3.38 15.77
CA LYS A 209 22.98 2.36 14.84
C LYS A 209 21.97 1.27 14.44
N ARG A 210 20.69 1.65 14.33
CA ARG A 210 19.58 0.73 13.98
C ARG A 210 19.33 0.58 12.49
N VAL A 211 19.84 1.50 11.69
CA VAL A 211 19.71 1.56 10.24
C VAL A 211 21.09 1.53 9.58
N PRO A 212 21.28 0.86 8.43
CA PRO A 212 22.50 0.99 7.62
C PRO A 212 22.59 2.38 6.96
N LYS A 213 23.67 2.61 6.18
CA LYS A 213 23.75 3.81 5.34
C LYS A 213 22.65 3.80 4.28
N ILE A 214 22.00 4.94 4.10
CA ILE A 214 21.01 5.22 3.05
C ILE A 214 21.72 6.02 1.95
N TYR A 215 21.49 5.65 0.69
CA TYR A 215 21.98 6.34 -0.51
C TYR A 215 20.82 6.69 -1.43
N HIS A 216 20.96 7.78 -2.19
CA HIS A 216 20.00 8.23 -3.21
C HIS A 216 20.65 8.14 -4.59
N ASP A 217 21.05 6.92 -4.97
CA ASP A 217 21.88 6.61 -6.13
C ASP A 217 21.16 5.78 -7.20
N GLN A 218 19.86 5.51 -7.03
CA GLN A 218 19.06 4.70 -7.96
C GLN A 218 18.25 5.55 -8.94
N ALA A 219 18.00 5.00 -10.12
CA ALA A 219 17.25 5.66 -11.19
C ALA A 219 15.75 5.32 -11.16
N ASP A 220 15.38 4.09 -10.82
CA ASP A 220 14.01 3.55 -10.97
C ASP A 220 13.55 2.59 -9.84
N GLN A 221 14.44 2.10 -8.97
CA GLN A 221 14.13 1.08 -7.96
C GLN A 221 14.75 1.39 -6.59
N CYS A 222 13.97 1.32 -5.52
CA CYS A 222 14.48 1.33 -4.15
C CYS A 222 14.70 -0.10 -3.66
N HIS A 223 15.75 -0.35 -2.87
CA HIS A 223 16.03 -1.67 -2.31
C HIS A 223 17.05 -1.68 -1.14
N TYR A 224 16.86 -2.60 -0.20
CA TYR A 224 17.83 -2.98 0.82
C TYR A 224 18.82 -4.01 0.27
N LYS A 225 20.10 -3.64 0.24
CA LYS A 225 21.21 -4.45 -0.26
C LYS A 225 22.04 -4.99 0.89
N HIS A 226 22.41 -6.26 0.85
CA HIS A 226 23.34 -6.86 1.81
C HIS A 226 24.14 -8.02 1.20
N THR A 227 25.33 -8.28 1.76
CA THR A 227 26.09 -9.51 1.46
C THR A 227 25.34 -10.74 1.95
N SER A 228 25.09 -11.71 1.05
CA SER A 228 24.17 -12.84 1.28
C SER A 228 24.58 -13.79 2.41
N PHE A 229 25.87 -13.87 2.76
CA PHE A 229 26.39 -14.83 3.74
C PHE A 229 26.60 -14.24 5.14
N SER A 230 27.11 -13.00 5.26
CA SER A 230 27.56 -12.46 6.56
C SER A 230 26.92 -11.14 6.99
N TYR A 231 26.15 -10.47 6.13
CA TYR A 231 25.56 -9.14 6.40
C TYR A 231 26.59 -8.09 6.90
N ASP A 232 27.87 -8.21 6.50
CA ASP A 232 28.93 -7.27 6.91
C ASP A 232 28.94 -5.99 6.07
N LYS A 233 28.55 -6.08 4.79
CA LYS A 233 28.30 -4.92 3.94
C LYS A 233 26.80 -4.86 3.67
N GLU A 234 26.19 -3.75 4.04
CA GLU A 234 24.78 -3.50 3.86
C GLU A 234 24.47 -2.02 3.69
N SER A 235 23.40 -1.73 2.95
CA SER A 235 23.00 -0.38 2.57
C SER A 235 21.54 -0.37 2.11
N ILE A 236 20.89 0.78 2.27
CA ILE A 236 19.60 1.07 1.65
C ILE A 236 19.88 1.98 0.46
N HIS A 237 19.30 1.65 -0.69
CA HIS A 237 19.43 2.41 -1.92
C HIS A 237 18.04 2.89 -2.32
N MET A 238 17.89 4.21 -2.45
CA MET A 238 16.66 4.91 -2.81
C MET A 238 16.84 5.60 -4.17
N VAL A 239 15.73 5.86 -4.86
CA VAL A 239 15.74 6.84 -5.95
C VAL A 239 15.80 8.27 -5.39
N ASP A 240 16.16 9.26 -6.22
CA ASP A 240 16.13 10.67 -5.82
C ASP A 240 14.73 11.06 -5.31
N PHE A 241 14.67 11.73 -4.16
CA PHE A 241 13.45 12.20 -3.52
C PHE A 241 12.48 12.92 -4.49
N LYS A 242 13.01 13.67 -5.46
CA LYS A 242 12.24 14.43 -6.47
C LYS A 242 11.45 13.55 -7.44
N GLN A 243 11.75 12.25 -7.52
CA GLN A 243 10.97 11.31 -8.33
C GLN A 243 9.63 10.94 -7.66
N PHE A 244 9.50 11.13 -6.35
CA PHE A 244 8.25 10.86 -5.63
C PHE A 244 7.27 12.03 -5.78
N HIS A 245 6.03 11.73 -6.19
CA HIS A 245 4.96 12.73 -6.26
C HIS A 245 4.47 13.21 -4.87
N GLN A 246 4.66 12.41 -3.82
CA GLN A 246 4.24 12.71 -2.46
C GLN A 246 5.30 12.25 -1.45
N ILE A 247 5.55 13.10 -0.45
CA ILE A 247 6.54 12.84 0.61
C ILE A 247 6.18 11.61 1.46
N ASP A 248 4.91 11.39 1.75
CA ASP A 248 4.41 10.19 2.43
C ASP A 248 4.74 8.90 1.67
N SER A 249 4.80 8.95 0.32
CA SER A 249 5.16 7.80 -0.50
C SER A 249 6.66 7.50 -0.44
N TYR A 250 7.51 8.54 -0.45
CA TYR A 250 8.95 8.38 -0.22
C TYR A 250 9.23 7.74 1.14
N TYR A 251 8.62 8.24 2.22
CA TYR A 251 8.84 7.68 3.56
C TYR A 251 8.23 6.29 3.73
N SER A 252 7.10 5.98 3.06
CA SER A 252 6.55 4.62 3.04
C SER A 252 7.54 3.61 2.44
N VAL A 253 8.16 3.93 1.30
CA VAL A 253 9.22 3.10 0.71
C VAL A 253 10.45 3.02 1.61
N LEU A 254 10.91 4.17 2.15
CA LEU A 254 12.09 4.17 3.01
C LEU A 254 11.89 3.30 4.25
N PHE A 255 10.71 3.33 4.88
CA PHE A 255 10.41 2.46 6.01
C PHE A 255 10.26 0.98 5.64
N HIS A 256 9.88 0.65 4.40
CA HIS A 256 9.93 -0.72 3.86
C HIS A 256 11.38 -1.23 3.85
N GLU A 257 12.30 -0.48 3.24
CA GLU A 257 13.71 -0.85 3.16
C GLU A 257 14.43 -0.84 4.52
N ILE A 258 14.08 0.10 5.41
CA ILE A 258 14.55 0.10 6.80
C ILE A 258 14.05 -1.16 7.52
N THR A 259 12.80 -1.56 7.32
CA THR A 259 12.24 -2.78 7.93
C THR A 259 12.95 -4.03 7.43
N HIS A 260 13.22 -4.13 6.12
CA HIS A 260 14.07 -5.18 5.57
C HIS A 260 15.44 -5.25 6.23
N SER A 261 16.06 -4.10 6.54
CA SER A 261 17.37 -4.10 7.20
C SER A 261 17.32 -4.82 8.57
N THR A 262 16.20 -4.80 9.29
CA THR A 262 16.10 -5.45 10.62
C THR A 262 16.35 -6.97 10.58
N LYS A 263 16.24 -7.62 9.41
CA LYS A 263 16.55 -9.05 9.21
C LYS A 263 18.02 -9.42 9.42
N ASN A 264 18.93 -8.43 9.44
CA ASN A 264 20.35 -8.65 9.76
C ASN A 264 20.49 -9.33 11.15
N PRO A 265 21.19 -10.48 11.27
CA PRO A 265 21.43 -11.16 12.55
C PRO A 265 22.08 -10.31 13.65
N LYS A 266 22.75 -9.21 13.30
CA LYS A 266 23.32 -8.24 14.26
C LYS A 266 22.27 -7.30 14.87
N ARG A 267 21.07 -7.22 14.29
CA ARG A 267 19.91 -6.46 14.80
C ARG A 267 18.90 -7.40 15.45
N LEU A 268 17.79 -7.71 14.78
CA LEU A 268 16.85 -8.71 15.29
C LEU A 268 17.25 -10.11 14.87
N GLY A 269 17.64 -10.28 13.60
CA GLY A 269 17.65 -11.58 12.95
C GLY A 269 16.25 -12.16 12.82
N ARG A 270 15.93 -12.70 11.65
CA ARG A 270 14.80 -13.62 11.48
C ARG A 270 15.37 -15.02 11.27
N GLY A 271 14.71 -16.04 11.81
CA GLY A 271 15.23 -17.41 11.77
C GLY A 271 15.36 -17.97 10.35
N LYS A 272 15.84 -19.21 10.22
CA LYS A 272 15.75 -19.93 8.94
C LYS A 272 14.27 -20.24 8.64
N PHE A 273 13.55 -19.31 8.00
CA PHE A 273 12.30 -19.59 7.31
C PHE A 273 12.46 -20.73 6.28
N GLY A 274 11.33 -21.27 5.80
CA GLY A 274 11.20 -22.50 5.01
C GLY A 274 12.19 -22.71 3.87
N THR A 275 12.33 -23.97 3.44
CA THR A 275 13.51 -24.52 2.75
C THR A 275 13.80 -24.03 1.32
N THR A 276 13.03 -23.11 0.73
CA THR A 276 13.29 -22.57 -0.63
C THR A 276 13.52 -21.05 -0.62
N LYS A 277 14.39 -20.55 -1.51
CA LYS A 277 14.79 -19.12 -1.55
C LYS A 277 13.60 -18.19 -1.81
N THR A 278 12.67 -18.58 -2.67
CA THR A 278 11.51 -17.76 -3.06
C THR A 278 10.53 -17.56 -1.90
N LEU A 279 10.30 -18.60 -1.10
CA LEU A 279 9.45 -18.52 0.09
C LEU A 279 10.03 -17.62 1.18
N LYS A 280 11.34 -17.71 1.40
CA LYS A 280 12.06 -16.80 2.32
C LYS A 280 11.93 -15.33 1.90
N TYR A 281 12.01 -15.06 0.59
CA TYR A 281 11.91 -13.71 0.06
C TYR A 281 10.49 -13.16 0.25
N ALA A 282 9.48 -13.91 -0.18
CA ALA A 282 8.11 -13.44 -0.15
C ALA A 282 7.54 -13.31 1.29
N ASN A 283 7.97 -14.14 2.25
CA ASN A 283 7.68 -13.89 3.67
C ASN A 283 8.32 -12.58 4.17
N GLU A 284 9.54 -12.23 3.74
CA GLU A 284 10.24 -11.04 4.20
C GLU A 284 9.62 -9.74 3.64
N GLU A 285 9.05 -9.76 2.44
CA GLU A 285 8.28 -8.63 1.88
C GLU A 285 7.02 -8.34 2.71
N LEU A 286 6.28 -9.37 3.18
CA LEU A 286 5.16 -9.19 4.10
C LEU A 286 5.58 -8.50 5.40
N VAL A 287 6.75 -8.89 5.93
CA VAL A 287 7.29 -8.30 7.15
C VAL A 287 7.66 -6.84 6.93
N ALA A 288 8.23 -6.49 5.76
CA ALA A 288 8.59 -5.14 5.40
C ALA A 288 7.36 -4.23 5.19
N GLU A 289 6.36 -4.69 4.43
CA GLU A 289 5.12 -3.97 4.16
C GLU A 289 4.35 -3.67 5.45
N MET A 290 4.14 -4.70 6.29
CA MET A 290 3.46 -4.53 7.58
C MET A 290 4.30 -3.68 8.55
N GLY A 291 5.62 -3.88 8.62
CA GLY A 291 6.47 -3.11 9.54
C GLY A 291 6.54 -1.62 9.15
N ALA A 292 6.62 -1.32 7.86
CA ALA A 292 6.56 0.05 7.35
C ALA A 292 5.23 0.74 7.68
N MET A 293 4.11 0.02 7.55
CA MET A 293 2.80 0.52 7.99
C MET A 293 2.75 0.80 9.49
N ILE A 294 3.23 -0.12 10.34
CA ILE A 294 3.25 0.06 11.80
C ILE A 294 4.08 1.31 12.15
N ILE A 295 5.26 1.48 11.55
CA ILE A 295 6.12 2.66 11.76
C ILE A 295 5.42 3.95 11.30
N CYS A 296 4.79 3.95 10.12
CA CYS A 296 4.05 5.12 9.63
C CYS A 296 2.89 5.49 10.56
N THR A 297 2.14 4.50 11.07
CA THR A 297 1.03 4.72 12.00
C THR A 297 1.50 5.30 13.33
N GLU A 298 2.58 4.77 13.93
CA GLU A 298 3.16 5.30 15.18
C GLU A 298 3.73 6.72 15.00
N LEU A 299 4.14 7.09 13.78
CA LEU A 299 4.59 8.42 13.40
C LEU A 299 3.45 9.36 12.93
N GLY A 300 2.20 8.92 12.87
CA GLY A 300 1.07 9.75 12.37
C GLY A 300 1.12 10.06 10.86
N LEU A 301 1.88 9.27 10.09
CA LEU A 301 2.06 9.43 8.65
C LEU A 301 0.99 8.66 7.87
N LYS A 302 0.74 9.06 6.62
CA LYS A 302 -0.05 8.23 5.71
C LYS A 302 0.82 7.11 5.15
N TYR A 303 0.52 5.85 5.48
CA TYR A 303 1.12 4.72 4.80
C TYR A 303 0.56 4.59 3.37
N ASN A 304 1.45 4.54 2.37
CA ASN A 304 1.10 4.24 0.99
C ASN A 304 1.64 2.84 0.63
N ARG A 305 0.73 1.87 0.52
CA ARG A 305 1.02 0.45 0.28
C ARG A 305 1.80 0.23 -1.03
N GLN A 306 2.91 -0.49 -0.97
CA GLN A 306 3.89 -0.65 -2.05
C GLN A 306 3.52 -1.74 -3.06
N ASN A 307 2.41 -1.55 -3.78
CA ASN A 307 1.97 -2.45 -4.87
C ASN A 307 1.84 -3.95 -4.49
N GLY A 308 1.81 -4.26 -3.18
CA GLY A 308 2.08 -5.59 -2.63
C GLY A 308 1.19 -6.70 -3.19
N LEU A 309 0.00 -6.40 -3.72
CA LEU A 309 -0.94 -7.35 -4.31
C LEU A 309 -0.33 -8.28 -5.38
N VAL A 310 0.71 -7.84 -6.11
CA VAL A 310 1.40 -8.71 -7.09
C VAL A 310 2.26 -9.75 -6.37
N TYR A 311 3.09 -9.31 -5.41
CA TYR A 311 3.98 -10.17 -4.63
C TYR A 311 3.18 -11.09 -3.68
N LEU A 312 2.14 -10.59 -3.03
CA LEU A 312 1.16 -11.32 -2.23
C LEU A 312 0.47 -12.45 -3.02
N LYS A 313 0.08 -12.22 -4.28
CA LYS A 313 -0.53 -13.26 -5.13
C LYS A 313 0.48 -14.31 -5.60
N GLY A 314 1.75 -13.93 -5.77
CA GLY A 314 2.85 -14.89 -5.99
C GLY A 314 3.13 -15.71 -4.74
N TRP A 315 3.19 -15.04 -3.59
CA TRP A 315 3.38 -15.62 -2.27
C TRP A 315 2.34 -16.70 -1.97
N LEU A 316 1.04 -16.36 -2.00
CA LEU A 316 -0.08 -17.29 -1.77
C LEU A 316 -0.03 -18.56 -2.64
N LYS A 317 0.52 -18.49 -3.86
CA LYS A 317 0.69 -19.64 -4.75
C LYS A 317 1.93 -20.48 -4.44
N SER A 318 2.91 -19.90 -3.76
CA SER A 318 4.18 -20.54 -3.39
C SER A 318 4.19 -21.08 -1.96
N THR A 319 3.32 -20.58 -1.08
CA THR A 319 3.27 -20.94 0.35
C THR A 319 2.99 -22.43 0.55
N THR A 320 3.93 -23.10 1.20
CA THR A 320 3.78 -24.48 1.69
C THR A 320 3.46 -24.47 3.19
N GLY A 321 2.41 -25.16 3.60
CA GLY A 321 1.90 -25.11 4.98
C GLY A 321 0.70 -24.18 5.11
N ASP A 322 0.27 -23.94 6.35
CA ASP A 322 -0.90 -23.10 6.61
C ASP A 322 -0.59 -21.62 6.34
N ILE A 323 -1.38 -21.00 5.46
CA ILE A 323 -1.24 -19.59 5.05
C ILE A 323 -1.41 -18.66 6.27
N ASP A 324 -2.33 -19.00 7.18
CA ASP A 324 -2.70 -18.16 8.30
C ASP A 324 -1.65 -18.20 9.42
N GLU A 325 -0.98 -19.35 9.60
CA GLU A 325 0.22 -19.44 10.45
C GLU A 325 1.36 -18.56 9.91
N ASN A 326 1.61 -18.61 8.59
CA ASN A 326 2.66 -17.80 7.97
C ASN A 326 2.35 -16.29 8.03
N LEU A 327 1.08 -15.88 7.85
CA LEU A 327 0.65 -14.47 8.01
C LEU A 327 0.92 -13.96 9.43
N LEU A 328 0.54 -14.75 10.44
CA LEU A 328 0.74 -14.39 11.84
C LEU A 328 2.22 -14.38 12.26
N GLU A 329 3.03 -15.31 11.74
CA GLU A 329 4.48 -15.28 11.96
C GLU A 329 5.10 -14.03 11.33
N ALA A 330 4.74 -13.70 10.08
CA ALA A 330 5.23 -12.49 9.40
C ALA A 330 4.81 -11.21 10.15
N TYR A 331 3.56 -11.12 10.60
CA TYR A 331 3.08 -9.98 11.39
C TYR A 331 3.80 -9.86 12.75
N GLY A 332 4.11 -10.97 13.40
CA GLY A 332 4.92 -10.98 14.62
C GLY A 332 6.32 -10.41 14.41
N PHE A 333 6.96 -10.76 13.30
CA PHE A 333 8.26 -10.18 12.94
C PHE A 333 8.20 -8.73 12.46
N ALA A 334 7.05 -8.27 11.95
CA ALA A 334 6.81 -6.87 11.60
C ALA A 334 6.67 -6.02 12.87
N CYS A 335 5.92 -6.52 13.87
CA CYS A 335 5.83 -5.93 15.19
C CYS A 335 7.21 -5.84 15.85
N ASP A 336 7.99 -6.93 15.88
CA ASP A 336 9.36 -6.90 16.42
C ASP A 336 10.24 -5.83 15.75
N ALA A 337 10.13 -5.67 14.43
CA ALA A 337 10.90 -4.70 13.66
C ALA A 337 10.53 -3.25 14.01
N ALA A 338 9.23 -2.93 14.04
CA ALA A 338 8.76 -1.61 14.43
C ALA A 338 9.12 -1.30 15.90
N GLU A 339 8.89 -2.24 16.82
CA GLU A 339 9.28 -2.14 18.23
C GLU A 339 10.78 -1.88 18.39
N TYR A 340 11.64 -2.62 17.67
CA TYR A 340 13.09 -2.43 17.68
C TYR A 340 13.49 -1.03 17.20
N LEU A 341 12.86 -0.53 16.13
CA LEU A 341 13.17 0.77 15.53
C LEU A 341 12.71 1.92 16.46
N LEU A 342 11.49 1.86 16.99
CA LEU A 342 10.88 2.88 17.85
C LEU A 342 11.41 2.89 19.30
N LYS A 343 11.93 1.77 19.80
CA LYS A 343 12.32 1.60 21.22
C LYS A 343 13.24 2.71 21.75
N ASP A 344 12.95 3.27 22.92
CA ASP A 344 13.75 4.32 23.56
C ASP A 344 13.94 5.58 22.68
N ILE A 345 12.99 5.87 21.79
CA ILE A 345 12.84 7.14 21.06
C ILE A 345 11.61 7.86 21.61
N ASP A 346 11.80 9.11 21.99
CA ASP A 346 10.74 9.98 22.51
C ASP A 346 10.22 10.86 21.38
N LEU A 347 9.16 10.40 20.70
CA LEU A 347 8.58 11.07 19.54
C LEU A 347 8.12 12.50 19.84
N SER A 348 7.72 12.80 21.09
CA SER A 348 7.30 14.14 21.49
C SER A 348 8.41 15.19 21.35
N LYS A 349 9.68 14.77 21.45
CA LYS A 349 10.86 15.64 21.29
C LYS A 349 11.30 15.86 19.85
N LEU A 350 10.72 15.13 18.89
CA LEU A 350 11.07 15.23 17.47
C LEU A 350 10.16 16.21 16.71
N VAL A 351 9.02 16.59 17.31
CA VAL A 351 7.99 17.41 16.68
C VAL A 351 8.48 18.85 16.48
N PRO A 352 8.36 19.41 15.24
CA PRO A 352 8.74 20.79 14.93
C PRO A 352 8.07 21.80 15.85
N LYS A 353 8.80 22.85 16.24
CA LYS A 353 8.30 23.88 17.15
C LYS A 353 7.02 24.55 16.63
N SER A 354 6.97 24.88 15.35
CA SER A 354 5.78 25.47 14.71
C SER A 354 4.52 24.61 14.87
N MET A 355 4.66 23.28 14.88
CA MET A 355 3.55 22.35 15.09
C MET A 355 3.13 22.30 16.56
N GLN A 356 4.08 22.34 17.50
CA GLN A 356 3.80 22.42 18.93
C GLN A 356 3.08 23.72 19.32
N ASP A 357 3.45 24.83 18.69
CA ASP A 357 2.85 26.13 18.99
C ASP A 357 1.41 26.20 18.42
N ARG A 358 1.19 25.72 17.19
CA ARG A 358 -0.17 25.54 16.62
C ARG A 358 -1.05 24.60 17.45
N ALA A 359 -0.48 23.59 18.11
CA ALA A 359 -1.21 22.67 19.00
C ALA A 359 -1.63 23.31 20.34
N LYS A 360 -0.93 24.36 20.79
CA LYS A 360 -1.33 25.16 21.95
C LYS A 360 -2.42 26.16 21.58
N GLU A 361 -2.25 26.84 20.45
CA GLU A 361 -3.17 27.87 19.94
C GLU A 361 -4.52 27.34 19.47
N SER A 362 -4.61 26.10 19.00
CA SER A 362 -5.89 25.51 18.60
C SER A 362 -6.81 25.29 19.80
N GLU A 363 -8.02 25.85 19.76
CA GLU A 363 -9.07 25.51 20.72
C GLU A 363 -9.40 24.01 20.61
N PRO A 364 -9.64 23.30 21.73
CA PRO A 364 -10.06 21.91 21.68
C PRO A 364 -11.42 21.78 20.99
N GLU A 365 -11.54 20.84 20.04
CA GLU A 365 -12.82 20.51 19.38
C GLU A 365 -13.84 20.02 20.42
N THR A 366 -14.66 20.93 20.94
CA THR A 366 -15.88 20.57 21.68
C THR A 366 -16.90 20.04 20.68
N GLN A 367 -17.41 18.83 20.95
CA GLN A 367 -18.30 18.09 20.06
C GLN A 367 -19.57 18.90 19.75
N LYS A 368 -19.63 19.50 18.56
CA LYS A 368 -20.87 20.04 17.98
C LYS A 368 -21.52 18.99 17.11
N GLU A 369 -22.77 18.66 17.44
CA GLU A 369 -23.59 17.72 16.69
C GLU A 369 -23.77 18.19 15.24
N SER A 370 -23.56 17.27 14.29
CA SER A 370 -23.64 17.58 12.86
C SER A 370 -25.08 17.82 12.42
N SER A 371 -25.38 19.04 11.99
CA SER A 371 -26.57 19.38 11.20
C SER A 371 -26.14 19.99 9.85
N PRO A 372 -26.89 19.76 8.76
CA PRO A 372 -26.33 19.82 7.41
C PRO A 372 -26.14 21.24 6.85
N GLU A 373 -24.96 21.49 6.27
CA GLU A 373 -24.60 22.78 5.67
C GLU A 373 -25.41 23.11 4.40
N LYS A 374 -25.85 24.37 4.30
CA LYS A 374 -26.36 24.95 3.04
C LYS A 374 -25.22 25.63 2.27
N LYS A 375 -25.13 25.31 0.98
CA LYS A 375 -24.20 25.94 0.02
C LYS A 375 -24.34 27.47 -0.01
N LYS A 376 -23.22 28.19 -0.16
CA LYS A 376 -23.16 29.57 -0.65
C LYS A 376 -22.10 29.71 -1.74
N GLU A 377 -22.40 30.54 -2.73
CA GLU A 377 -21.57 30.83 -3.90
C GLU A 377 -20.58 32.00 -3.65
N PRO A 378 -19.54 32.17 -4.50
CA PRO A 378 -18.40 33.04 -4.18
C PRO A 378 -18.58 34.51 -4.59
N GLY A 379 -18.18 35.42 -3.70
CA GLY A 379 -18.14 36.87 -3.95
C GLY A 379 -16.75 37.36 -4.41
N THR A 380 -16.73 38.28 -5.38
CA THR A 380 -15.52 38.77 -6.06
C THR A 380 -14.93 40.07 -5.47
N SER A 381 -13.60 40.17 -5.36
CA SER A 381 -12.81 41.44 -5.50
C SER A 381 -11.31 41.11 -5.61
N LYS A 382 -10.65 41.33 -6.75
CA LYS A 382 -9.97 42.56 -7.24
C LYS A 382 -8.65 42.91 -6.50
N VAL A 383 -7.53 42.58 -7.17
CA VAL A 383 -6.12 42.87 -6.81
C VAL A 383 -5.65 44.20 -7.40
N LYS A 384 -4.70 44.89 -6.73
CA LYS A 384 -3.61 45.78 -7.24
C LYS A 384 -2.92 46.45 -6.02
N LYS A 385 -1.61 46.76 -5.96
CA LYS A 385 -0.47 46.65 -6.90
C LYS A 385 0.85 46.90 -6.12
N ALA A 386 1.99 46.31 -6.52
CA ALA A 386 3.34 46.78 -6.13
C ALA A 386 4.42 46.28 -7.13
N ASP A 387 5.39 47.14 -7.44
CA ASP A 387 6.61 46.95 -8.26
C ASP A 387 7.49 48.22 -8.06
N PRO A 388 8.84 48.23 -8.27
CA PRO A 388 9.74 47.14 -8.72
C PRO A 388 11.11 46.99 -7.98
N ILE A 389 11.74 45.79 -8.09
CA ILE A 389 13.15 45.45 -8.51
C ILE A 389 14.29 46.46 -8.15
N LYS A 390 15.49 46.14 -7.58
CA LYS A 390 16.29 44.90 -7.30
C LYS A 390 17.41 45.15 -6.24
N LYS A 391 17.93 44.11 -5.56
CA LYS A 391 19.40 43.77 -5.54
C LYS A 391 19.70 42.37 -4.94
N GLU A 392 20.78 41.75 -5.40
CA GLU A 392 21.11 40.32 -5.25
C GLU A 392 22.04 39.99 -4.08
N GLN A 393 21.97 38.73 -3.59
CA GLN A 393 23.17 37.94 -3.30
C GLN A 393 22.94 36.46 -3.65
N LEU A 394 23.98 35.80 -4.17
CA LEU A 394 23.91 34.48 -4.82
C LEU A 394 23.83 33.33 -3.79
N SER A 395 23.19 32.23 -4.16
CA SER A 395 23.33 30.94 -3.47
C SER A 395 23.61 29.78 -4.43
N LEU A 396 24.34 28.78 -3.91
CA LEU A 396 25.23 27.84 -4.63
C LEU A 396 24.55 26.78 -5.53
N PHE A 397 23.26 26.89 -5.84
CA PHE A 397 22.54 25.86 -6.60
C PHE A 397 22.25 26.31 -8.03
N GLY A 398 22.94 25.68 -8.99
CA GLY A 398 22.69 25.85 -10.42
C GLY A 398 21.31 25.32 -10.83
N LEU A 399 20.28 26.18 -10.72
CA LEU A 399 18.92 25.91 -11.18
C LEU A 399 18.84 25.94 -12.70
N GLY A 400 19.19 24.82 -13.33
CA GLY A 400 18.89 24.55 -14.73
C GLY A 400 17.39 24.31 -14.95
N ASN A 401 16.64 25.38 -15.25
CA ASN A 401 15.31 25.37 -15.89
C ASN A 401 14.29 24.32 -15.40
N THR A 402 13.81 24.43 -14.16
CA THR A 402 12.58 23.73 -13.74
C THR A 402 11.32 24.49 -14.16
N LYS A 403 10.49 23.89 -15.01
CA LYS A 403 9.14 24.39 -15.36
C LYS A 403 8.11 24.13 -14.26
N ALA A 404 8.43 24.46 -13.02
CA ALA A 404 7.45 24.44 -11.93
C ALA A 404 6.49 25.63 -12.10
N ILE A 405 5.20 25.34 -12.35
CA ILE A 405 4.16 26.36 -12.50
C ILE A 405 3.46 26.50 -11.14
N SER A 406 3.50 27.69 -10.53
CA SER A 406 2.66 27.97 -9.34
C SER A 406 1.19 27.78 -9.69
N LEU A 407 0.38 27.28 -8.75
CA LEU A 407 -1.07 27.12 -8.95
C LEU A 407 -1.76 28.44 -9.32
N ASP A 408 -1.28 29.58 -8.80
CA ASP A 408 -1.80 30.92 -9.16
C ASP A 408 -1.55 31.28 -10.63
N ASN A 409 -0.52 30.67 -11.23
CA ASN A 409 -0.14 30.81 -12.64
C ASN A 409 -0.57 29.60 -13.48
N TRP A 410 -1.22 28.60 -12.89
CA TRP A 410 -1.63 27.39 -13.59
C TRP A 410 -2.85 27.69 -14.47
N LYS A 411 -2.74 27.28 -15.73
CA LYS A 411 -3.85 27.25 -16.67
C LYS A 411 -3.82 25.90 -17.39
N PRO A 412 -4.99 25.30 -17.68
CA PRO A 412 -5.05 24.07 -18.45
C PRO A 412 -4.56 24.34 -19.88
N ASN A 413 -3.46 23.70 -20.26
CA ASN A 413 -2.90 23.75 -21.62
C ASN A 413 -3.56 22.73 -22.57
N THR A 414 -4.50 21.93 -22.05
CA THR A 414 -5.34 20.96 -22.76
C THR A 414 -6.79 21.10 -22.29
N HIS A 415 -7.73 20.72 -23.14
CA HIS A 415 -9.14 20.61 -22.77
C HIS A 415 -9.62 19.19 -23.07
N ILE A 416 -10.51 18.67 -22.23
CA ILE A 416 -11.15 17.37 -22.46
C ILE A 416 -12.15 17.54 -23.61
N ILE A 417 -11.93 16.80 -24.70
CA ILE A 417 -12.78 16.80 -25.89
C ILE A 417 -13.94 15.82 -25.65
N PRO A 418 -15.20 16.28 -25.65
CA PRO A 418 -16.36 15.45 -25.37
C PRO A 418 -16.73 14.55 -26.57
N LEU A 419 -17.14 13.31 -26.29
CA LEU A 419 -17.44 12.31 -27.30
C LEU A 419 -18.96 11.99 -27.28
N LYS A 420 -19.67 12.29 -28.37
CA LYS A 420 -21.15 12.35 -28.39
C LYS A 420 -21.88 10.99 -28.51
N THR A 421 -21.21 9.91 -28.89
CA THR A 421 -21.81 8.57 -29.06
C THR A 421 -22.02 7.89 -27.71
N ASP A 422 -22.75 6.77 -27.65
CA ASP A 422 -22.88 5.99 -26.40
C ASP A 422 -21.55 5.41 -25.91
N LEU A 423 -20.67 4.99 -26.83
CA LEU A 423 -19.27 4.65 -26.50
C LEU A 423 -18.49 5.89 -26.04
N GLY A 424 -18.77 7.06 -26.61
CA GLY A 424 -18.21 8.34 -26.19
C GLY A 424 -18.61 8.73 -24.77
N LYS A 425 -19.88 8.54 -24.40
CA LYS A 425 -20.38 8.70 -23.03
C LYS A 425 -19.75 7.68 -22.08
N PHE A 426 -19.64 6.41 -22.48
CA PHE A 426 -18.93 5.38 -21.69
C PHE A 426 -17.48 5.78 -21.38
N ILE A 427 -16.78 6.34 -22.37
CA ILE A 427 -15.40 6.84 -22.22
C ILE A 427 -15.35 8.16 -21.42
N GLY A 428 -16.34 9.05 -21.58
CA GLY A 428 -16.42 10.38 -20.95
C GLY A 428 -15.85 11.50 -21.82
N GLY A 429 -14.65 11.28 -22.35
CA GLY A 429 -13.94 12.22 -23.22
C GLY A 429 -12.48 11.81 -23.38
N TYR A 430 -11.67 12.65 -24.02
CA TYR A 430 -10.23 12.43 -24.14
C TYR A 430 -9.46 13.76 -24.21
N GLU A 431 -8.16 13.72 -23.94
CA GLU A 431 -7.24 14.81 -24.21
C GLU A 431 -5.99 14.29 -24.93
N ARG A 432 -5.26 15.17 -25.63
CA ARG A 432 -4.05 14.78 -26.37
C ARG A 432 -2.77 14.88 -25.52
N ASN A 433 -2.85 14.35 -24.30
CA ASN A 433 -1.74 14.28 -23.34
C ASN A 433 -1.81 12.96 -22.54
N ARG A 434 -1.00 11.97 -22.93
CA ARG A 434 -0.89 10.64 -22.30
C ARG A 434 -2.22 9.87 -22.21
N PHE A 435 -3.07 9.97 -23.24
CA PHE A 435 -4.32 9.20 -23.29
C PHE A 435 -4.06 7.75 -23.72
N ALA A 436 -4.47 6.82 -22.87
CA ALA A 436 -4.38 5.38 -23.12
C ALA A 436 -5.62 4.62 -22.61
N MET A 437 -6.21 3.81 -23.47
CA MET A 437 -7.33 2.90 -23.19
C MET A 437 -6.85 1.46 -23.32
N VAL A 438 -6.85 0.72 -22.22
CA VAL A 438 -6.48 -0.69 -22.16
C VAL A 438 -7.75 -1.55 -22.18
N LEU A 439 -7.79 -2.52 -23.10
CA LEU A 439 -8.89 -3.47 -23.27
C LEU A 439 -8.49 -4.87 -22.81
N ARG A 440 -9.28 -5.44 -21.89
CA ARG A 440 -9.12 -6.81 -21.36
C ARG A 440 -10.45 -7.57 -21.45
N GLY A 441 -10.44 -8.87 -21.15
CA GLY A 441 -11.65 -9.68 -21.15
C GLY A 441 -11.48 -11.08 -21.74
N GLU A 442 -12.53 -11.88 -21.65
CA GLU A 442 -12.49 -13.30 -22.05
C GLU A 442 -12.24 -13.52 -23.55
N LYS A 443 -11.83 -14.75 -23.92
CA LYS A 443 -11.75 -15.16 -25.33
C LYS A 443 -13.17 -15.13 -25.92
N GLY A 444 -13.33 -14.48 -27.08
CA GLY A 444 -14.64 -14.33 -27.74
C GLY A 444 -15.53 -13.19 -27.21
N ALA A 445 -15.17 -12.52 -26.11
CA ALA A 445 -16.00 -11.47 -25.50
C ALA A 445 -16.22 -10.21 -26.37
N GLY A 446 -15.48 -10.05 -27.48
CA GLY A 446 -15.65 -8.94 -28.42
C GLY A 446 -14.62 -7.81 -28.31
N LYS A 447 -13.49 -8.01 -27.61
CA LYS A 447 -12.40 -7.02 -27.47
C LYS A 447 -12.03 -6.31 -28.78
N THR A 448 -11.74 -7.06 -29.85
CA THR A 448 -11.38 -6.52 -31.17
C THR A 448 -12.52 -5.70 -31.81
N ARG A 449 -13.78 -6.06 -31.54
CA ARG A 449 -14.97 -5.30 -31.99
C ARG A 449 -15.06 -3.97 -31.24
N LEU A 450 -14.81 -3.96 -29.93
CA LEU A 450 -14.74 -2.73 -29.13
C LEU A 450 -13.57 -1.83 -29.56
N LEU A 451 -12.40 -2.43 -29.83
CA LEU A 451 -11.24 -1.72 -30.37
C LEU A 451 -11.58 -1.03 -31.70
N SER A 452 -12.25 -1.74 -32.61
CA SER A 452 -12.70 -1.20 -33.90
C SER A 452 -13.69 -0.04 -33.75
N GLN A 453 -14.61 -0.14 -32.77
CA GLN A 453 -15.54 0.94 -32.45
C GLN A 453 -14.84 2.17 -31.84
N ALA A 454 -13.83 1.96 -31.00
CA ALA A 454 -13.01 3.03 -30.45
C ALA A 454 -12.19 3.73 -31.56
N ILE A 455 -11.57 2.97 -32.48
CA ILE A 455 -10.90 3.53 -33.67
C ILE A 455 -11.85 4.41 -34.48
N ASN A 456 -13.07 3.92 -34.77
CA ASN A 456 -14.09 4.70 -35.47
C ASN A 456 -14.45 6.00 -34.73
N LEU A 457 -14.56 5.94 -33.40
CA LEU A 457 -14.88 7.09 -32.57
C LEU A 457 -13.82 8.19 -32.65
N PHE A 458 -12.53 7.83 -32.65
CA PHE A 458 -11.42 8.77 -32.82
C PHE A 458 -11.25 9.24 -34.28
N ALA A 459 -11.43 8.36 -35.27
CA ALA A 459 -11.43 8.74 -36.69
C ALA A 459 -12.54 9.75 -37.02
N THR A 460 -13.70 9.64 -36.35
CA THR A 460 -14.80 10.62 -36.43
C THR A 460 -14.40 12.02 -35.92
N GLN A 461 -13.36 12.13 -35.08
CA GLN A 461 -12.78 13.41 -34.65
C GLN A 461 -11.78 13.99 -35.67
N GLY A 462 -11.63 13.37 -36.85
CA GLY A 462 -10.67 13.78 -37.88
C GLY A 462 -9.24 13.30 -37.62
N LEU A 463 -9.03 12.41 -36.64
CA LEU A 463 -7.71 11.91 -36.27
C LEU A 463 -7.25 10.78 -37.21
N LYS A 464 -5.96 10.76 -37.55
CA LYS A 464 -5.36 9.69 -38.36
C LYS A 464 -5.09 8.47 -37.49
N CYS A 465 -5.84 7.40 -37.70
CA CYS A 465 -5.80 6.18 -36.89
C CYS A 465 -5.04 5.05 -37.59
N LEU A 466 -4.27 4.28 -36.82
CA LEU A 466 -3.64 3.02 -37.25
C LEU A 466 -4.23 1.84 -36.48
N PHE A 467 -4.63 0.80 -37.18
CA PHE A 467 -4.96 -0.52 -36.62
C PHE A 467 -3.77 -1.46 -36.86
N LYS A 468 -3.05 -1.78 -35.79
CA LYS A 468 -1.99 -2.79 -35.79
C LYS A 468 -2.60 -4.16 -35.46
N SER A 469 -2.88 -4.95 -36.50
CA SER A 469 -3.57 -6.24 -36.40
C SER A 469 -2.55 -7.37 -36.40
N LEU A 470 -2.23 -7.88 -35.21
CA LEU A 470 -1.14 -8.82 -34.94
C LEU A 470 -1.64 -10.22 -34.52
N GLU A 471 -2.89 -10.33 -34.10
CA GLU A 471 -3.58 -11.62 -33.84
C GLU A 471 -4.29 -12.18 -35.08
N VAL A 472 -4.67 -11.31 -36.02
CA VAL A 472 -5.48 -11.63 -37.19
C VAL A 472 -4.87 -10.91 -38.39
N SER A 473 -4.62 -11.62 -39.50
CA SER A 473 -4.04 -11.01 -40.70
C SER A 473 -5.02 -9.99 -41.31
N PRO A 474 -4.55 -8.78 -41.71
CA PRO A 474 -5.37 -7.75 -42.36
C PRO A 474 -6.11 -8.22 -43.62
N GLU A 475 -5.55 -9.22 -44.31
CA GLU A 475 -6.06 -9.81 -45.55
C GLU A 475 -7.20 -10.80 -45.31
N SER A 476 -7.48 -11.18 -44.06
CA SER A 476 -8.50 -12.18 -43.71
C SER A 476 -9.92 -11.60 -43.70
N GLU A 477 -10.90 -12.44 -44.10
CA GLU A 477 -12.33 -12.11 -43.99
C GLU A 477 -12.74 -11.76 -42.55
N LEU A 478 -12.12 -12.41 -41.56
CA LEU A 478 -12.32 -12.12 -40.14
C LEU A 478 -11.93 -10.67 -39.80
N PHE A 479 -10.80 -10.17 -40.31
CA PHE A 479 -10.44 -8.76 -40.17
C PHE A 479 -11.42 -7.85 -40.91
N GLY A 480 -11.84 -8.23 -42.12
CA GLY A 480 -12.92 -7.57 -42.86
C GLY A 480 -14.18 -7.35 -42.00
N SER A 481 -14.58 -8.35 -41.21
CA SER A 481 -15.73 -8.25 -40.29
C SER A 481 -15.55 -7.19 -39.19
N TYR A 482 -14.32 -6.87 -38.79
CA TYR A 482 -14.01 -5.81 -37.84
C TYR A 482 -14.06 -4.41 -38.50
N THR A 483 -13.70 -4.30 -39.77
CA THR A 483 -13.82 -3.03 -40.53
C THR A 483 -15.27 -2.55 -40.67
N ASN A 484 -16.26 -3.44 -40.55
CA ASN A 484 -17.70 -3.09 -40.53
C ASN A 484 -18.12 -2.27 -39.30
N TYR A 485 -17.24 -2.12 -38.29
CA TYR A 485 -17.45 -1.20 -37.17
C TYR A 485 -16.90 0.21 -37.43
N ILE A 486 -16.27 0.44 -38.59
CA ILE A 486 -15.78 1.73 -39.07
C ILE A 486 -16.75 2.26 -40.14
N GLU A 487 -17.30 3.46 -39.90
CA GLU A 487 -18.21 4.12 -40.84
C GLU A 487 -17.50 4.47 -42.15
N SER A 488 -18.19 4.34 -43.29
CA SER A 488 -17.59 4.53 -44.62
C SER A 488 -16.84 5.86 -44.78
N LYS A 489 -17.37 6.95 -44.20
CA LYS A 489 -16.75 8.28 -44.19
C LYS A 489 -15.40 8.34 -43.44
N ASN A 490 -15.19 7.45 -42.48
CA ASN A 490 -14.00 7.40 -41.63
C ASN A 490 -12.93 6.44 -42.19
N LYS A 491 -13.24 5.60 -43.18
CA LYS A 491 -12.29 4.60 -43.71
C LYS A 491 -11.00 5.24 -44.24
N ASN A 492 -11.08 6.40 -44.88
CA ASN A 492 -9.91 7.14 -45.38
C ASN A 492 -8.97 7.66 -44.26
N HIS A 493 -9.41 7.64 -43.00
CA HIS A 493 -8.61 8.03 -41.83
C HIS A 493 -8.08 6.83 -41.05
N VAL A 494 -8.47 5.60 -41.38
CA VAL A 494 -8.03 4.37 -40.70
C VAL A 494 -7.14 3.54 -41.60
N PHE A 495 -5.91 3.34 -41.16
CA PHE A 495 -4.87 2.56 -41.84
C PHE A 495 -4.66 1.24 -41.09
N VAL A 496 -4.15 0.21 -41.77
CA VAL A 496 -3.86 -1.10 -41.15
C VAL A 496 -2.40 -1.49 -41.37
N ASP A 497 -1.83 -2.18 -40.38
CA ASP A 497 -0.48 -2.74 -40.41
C ASP A 497 -0.44 -4.07 -39.63
N ALA A 498 0.50 -4.94 -39.99
CA ALA A 498 0.76 -6.24 -39.34
C ALA A 498 2.23 -6.42 -38.90
N ASP A 499 3.12 -5.45 -39.13
CA ASP A 499 4.50 -5.51 -38.64
C ASP A 499 4.53 -5.59 -37.11
N THR A 500 5.35 -6.48 -36.54
CA THR A 500 5.49 -6.64 -35.08
C THR A 500 6.57 -5.76 -34.47
N SER A 501 7.45 -5.16 -35.27
CA SER A 501 8.66 -4.45 -34.81
C SER A 501 8.35 -3.18 -34.02
N LEU A 502 9.04 -3.03 -32.87
CA LEU A 502 9.10 -1.76 -32.13
C LEU A 502 9.61 -0.60 -33.00
N GLU A 503 10.60 -0.81 -33.86
CA GLU A 503 11.16 0.26 -34.69
C GLU A 503 10.10 0.82 -35.66
N THR A 504 9.28 -0.06 -36.23
CA THR A 504 8.15 0.32 -37.08
C THR A 504 7.07 1.02 -36.26
N LEU A 505 6.76 0.54 -35.05
CA LEU A 505 5.83 1.21 -34.13
C LEU A 505 6.30 2.63 -33.77
N GLU A 506 7.58 2.84 -33.48
CA GLU A 506 8.12 4.18 -33.18
C GLU A 506 8.07 5.13 -34.38
N LYS A 507 8.26 4.63 -35.61
CA LYS A 507 8.05 5.41 -36.85
C LYS A 507 6.56 5.77 -37.00
N GLN A 508 5.66 4.83 -36.73
CA GLN A 508 4.20 5.03 -36.78
C GLN A 508 3.72 6.07 -35.76
N CYS A 509 4.29 6.11 -34.55
CA CYS A 509 4.00 7.12 -33.51
C CYS A 509 4.26 8.58 -33.93
N LYS A 510 5.01 8.80 -35.02
CA LYS A 510 5.29 10.13 -35.59
C LYS A 510 4.31 10.52 -36.70
N ILE A 511 3.50 9.57 -37.19
CA ILE A 511 2.63 9.71 -38.37
C ILE A 511 1.14 9.66 -37.99
N TYR A 512 0.79 8.89 -36.96
CA TYR A 512 -0.59 8.62 -36.56
C TYR A 512 -0.95 9.29 -35.23
N ASP A 513 -2.15 9.85 -35.17
CA ASP A 513 -2.70 10.48 -33.97
C ASP A 513 -3.24 9.46 -32.96
N CYS A 514 -3.66 8.29 -33.46
CA CYS A 514 -4.26 7.21 -32.68
C CYS A 514 -3.71 5.88 -33.17
N ILE A 515 -3.23 5.04 -32.25
CA ILE A 515 -2.67 3.72 -32.56
C ILE A 515 -3.41 2.67 -31.73
N ALA A 516 -4.06 1.76 -32.45
CA ALA A 516 -4.76 0.63 -31.90
C ALA A 516 -3.99 -0.66 -32.13
N ILE A 517 -3.88 -1.53 -31.12
CA ILE A 517 -3.01 -2.72 -31.16
C ILE A 517 -3.80 -3.96 -30.67
N ASP A 518 -3.97 -4.95 -31.54
CA ASP A 518 -4.54 -6.27 -31.21
C ASP A 518 -3.53 -7.38 -31.54
N SER A 519 -2.70 -7.86 -30.61
CA SER A 519 -2.62 -7.52 -29.18
C SER A 519 -1.18 -7.18 -28.77
N TRP A 520 -0.99 -6.50 -27.64
CA TRP A 520 0.33 -6.01 -27.21
C TRP A 520 1.40 -7.12 -27.17
N GLY A 521 1.05 -8.30 -26.68
CA GLY A 521 1.94 -9.45 -26.53
C GLY A 521 2.38 -10.11 -27.84
N LYS A 522 2.07 -9.52 -29.00
CA LYS A 522 2.54 -9.95 -30.32
C LYS A 522 3.64 -9.06 -30.90
N LEU A 523 3.91 -7.90 -30.29
CA LEU A 523 5.00 -7.03 -30.70
C LEU A 523 6.35 -7.69 -30.37
N SER A 524 7.34 -7.46 -31.24
CA SER A 524 8.71 -7.94 -31.07
C SER A 524 9.62 -6.81 -30.57
N GLY A 525 10.50 -7.13 -29.62
CA GLY A 525 11.42 -6.16 -29.01
C GLY A 525 10.79 -5.23 -27.95
N VAL A 526 9.64 -5.59 -27.38
CA VAL A 526 9.04 -4.90 -26.21
C VAL A 526 8.59 -5.90 -25.15
N ASP A 527 8.76 -5.52 -23.88
CA ASP A 527 8.10 -6.13 -22.75
C ASP A 527 6.79 -5.39 -22.40
N GLN A 528 5.99 -5.94 -21.49
CA GLN A 528 4.73 -5.28 -21.09
C GLN A 528 4.94 -4.00 -20.26
N GLY A 529 6.12 -3.84 -19.65
CA GLY A 529 6.51 -2.61 -18.95
C GLY A 529 6.83 -1.44 -19.89
N ASP A 530 7.11 -1.70 -21.17
CA ASP A 530 7.46 -0.64 -22.13
C ASP A 530 6.25 0.16 -22.62
N PHE A 531 5.02 -0.29 -22.35
CA PHE A 531 3.82 0.44 -22.72
C PHE A 531 3.76 1.83 -22.06
N GLY A 532 4.01 1.91 -20.75
CA GLY A 532 4.06 3.19 -20.03
C GLY A 532 5.10 4.14 -20.61
N ARG A 533 6.31 3.63 -20.86
CA ARG A 533 7.42 4.37 -21.49
C ARG A 533 7.03 4.94 -22.86
N LEU A 534 6.30 4.18 -23.68
CA LEU A 534 5.84 4.63 -25.00
C LEU A 534 4.71 5.67 -24.90
N VAL A 535 3.79 5.54 -23.94
CA VAL A 535 2.77 6.56 -23.64
C VAL A 535 3.41 7.87 -23.17
N GLU A 536 4.47 7.81 -22.36
CA GLU A 536 5.23 8.99 -21.92
C GLU A 536 6.05 9.63 -23.04
N LYS A 537 6.71 8.81 -23.88
CA LYS A 537 7.54 9.25 -25.01
C LYS A 537 6.72 9.88 -26.13
N TYR A 538 5.49 9.40 -26.34
CA TYR A 538 4.59 9.87 -27.39
C TYR A 538 3.23 10.35 -26.81
N PRO A 539 3.22 11.42 -25.99
CA PRO A 539 2.04 11.81 -25.21
C PRO A 539 0.89 12.38 -26.06
N LYS A 540 1.13 12.74 -27.33
CA LYS A 540 0.10 13.21 -28.26
C LYS A 540 -0.63 12.09 -29.02
N VAL A 541 -0.14 10.86 -28.91
CA VAL A 541 -0.74 9.65 -29.49
C VAL A 541 -1.81 9.13 -28.54
N ILE A 542 -2.96 8.76 -29.10
CA ILE A 542 -4.05 8.07 -28.42
C ILE A 542 -3.80 6.57 -28.53
N TRP A 543 -3.57 5.92 -27.40
CA TRP A 543 -3.23 4.49 -27.36
C TRP A 543 -4.46 3.64 -27.06
N LEU A 544 -4.79 2.68 -27.93
CA LEU A 544 -5.91 1.75 -27.74
C LEU A 544 -5.37 0.32 -27.80
N VAL A 545 -5.20 -0.36 -26.66
CA VAL A 545 -4.38 -1.58 -26.63
C VAL A 545 -5.12 -2.75 -26.01
N ILE A 546 -5.20 -3.87 -26.73
CA ILE A 546 -5.67 -5.15 -26.18
C ILE A 546 -4.51 -5.85 -25.46
N PHE A 547 -4.75 -6.18 -24.20
CA PHE A 547 -3.95 -7.15 -23.45
C PHE A 547 -4.76 -8.43 -23.29
N GLN A 548 -4.22 -9.58 -23.70
CA GLN A 548 -4.87 -10.88 -23.48
C GLN A 548 -4.99 -11.18 -21.99
N SER A 549 -6.08 -11.82 -21.54
CA SER A 549 -6.22 -12.29 -20.15
C SER A 549 -5.55 -13.65 -19.92
N THR A 550 -5.08 -13.88 -18.69
CA THR A 550 -4.77 -15.19 -18.12
C THR A 550 -6.06 -15.97 -17.79
N THR A 551 -5.91 -17.25 -17.45
CA THR A 551 -6.96 -18.07 -16.82
C THR A 551 -7.49 -17.52 -15.49
N SER A 552 -6.81 -16.54 -14.88
CA SER A 552 -7.27 -15.83 -13.66
C SER A 552 -7.90 -14.46 -13.93
N GLY A 553 -8.33 -14.16 -15.16
CA GLY A 553 -9.08 -12.94 -15.51
C GLY A 553 -8.26 -11.66 -15.66
N THR A 554 -7.08 -11.59 -15.04
CA THR A 554 -6.08 -10.51 -15.17
C THR A 554 -5.32 -10.60 -16.51
N ALA A 555 -4.67 -9.52 -16.97
CA ALA A 555 -3.79 -9.56 -18.14
C ALA A 555 -2.67 -10.62 -18.02
N ARG A 556 -2.35 -11.30 -19.12
CA ARG A 556 -1.18 -12.19 -19.31
C ARG A 556 0.08 -11.34 -19.30
N GLY A 557 0.67 -11.15 -18.12
CA GLY A 557 2.00 -10.55 -17.95
C GLY A 557 2.14 -9.55 -16.79
N GLY A 558 1.02 -9.10 -16.20
CA GLY A 558 1.05 -8.27 -14.99
C GLY A 558 0.18 -7.01 -15.08
N ILE A 559 0.15 -6.25 -13.99
CA ILE A 559 -0.78 -5.10 -13.78
C ILE A 559 -0.14 -3.77 -14.25
N MET A 560 1.13 -3.73 -14.64
CA MET A 560 1.89 -2.49 -14.92
C MET A 560 1.19 -1.56 -15.95
N SER A 561 0.71 -2.09 -17.08
CA SER A 561 0.00 -1.29 -18.11
C SER A 561 -1.35 -0.72 -17.66
N GLU A 562 -1.89 -1.20 -16.53
CA GLU A 562 -3.17 -0.78 -15.95
C GLU A 562 -3.03 0.46 -15.05
N TYR A 563 -1.82 0.76 -14.57
CA TYR A 563 -1.54 1.95 -13.75
C TYR A 563 -1.30 3.21 -14.60
N ASP A 564 -0.62 3.07 -15.73
CA ASP A 564 -0.29 4.19 -16.63
C ASP A 564 -1.43 4.58 -17.58
N SER A 565 -2.38 3.68 -17.81
CA SER A 565 -3.53 3.95 -18.67
C SER A 565 -4.54 4.94 -18.06
N SER A 566 -5.22 5.68 -18.93
CA SER A 566 -6.29 6.61 -18.56
C SER A 566 -7.63 5.91 -18.38
N LEU A 567 -7.88 4.85 -19.16
CA LEU A 567 -9.01 3.94 -19.02
C LEU A 567 -8.54 2.48 -19.03
N VAL A 568 -9.18 1.65 -18.20
CA VAL A 568 -9.03 0.19 -18.20
C VAL A 568 -10.41 -0.43 -18.27
N VAL A 569 -10.68 -1.15 -19.36
CA VAL A 569 -11.99 -1.70 -19.70
C VAL A 569 -11.94 -3.21 -19.78
N GLN A 570 -12.81 -3.86 -18.99
CA GLN A 570 -12.98 -5.29 -18.95
C GLN A 570 -14.23 -5.68 -19.75
N VAL A 571 -14.07 -6.57 -20.74
CA VAL A 571 -15.17 -7.06 -21.59
C VAL A 571 -15.54 -8.50 -21.19
N ALA A 572 -16.71 -8.66 -20.61
CA ALA A 572 -17.27 -9.96 -20.21
C ALA A 572 -17.91 -10.72 -21.39
N LYS A 573 -18.14 -12.03 -21.23
CA LYS A 573 -19.04 -12.79 -22.13
C LYS A 573 -20.41 -12.09 -22.24
N GLY A 574 -21.02 -12.18 -23.42
CA GLY A 574 -22.18 -11.36 -23.79
C GLY A 574 -21.83 -9.95 -24.27
N GLY A 575 -20.55 -9.54 -24.21
CA GLY A 575 -20.06 -8.28 -24.75
C GLY A 575 -20.34 -7.06 -23.88
N ASN A 576 -20.61 -7.26 -22.60
CA ASN A 576 -20.73 -6.18 -21.63
C ASN A 576 -19.33 -5.68 -21.27
N ALA A 577 -19.04 -4.43 -21.63
CA ALA A 577 -17.81 -3.73 -21.28
C ALA A 577 -18.07 -2.82 -20.08
N VAL A 578 -17.23 -2.94 -19.05
CA VAL A 578 -17.28 -2.15 -17.80
C VAL A 578 -15.89 -1.55 -17.58
N CYS A 579 -15.82 -0.32 -17.06
CA CYS A 579 -14.55 0.29 -16.69
C CYS A 579 -14.13 -0.17 -15.29
N GLU A 580 -12.95 -0.77 -15.15
CA GLU A 580 -12.32 -0.95 -13.83
C GLU A 580 -11.61 0.35 -13.38
N LYS A 581 -11.27 1.21 -14.34
CA LYS A 581 -10.66 2.52 -14.15
C LYS A 581 -11.08 3.44 -15.28
N ASN A 582 -11.55 4.64 -14.97
CA ASN A 582 -11.76 5.70 -15.95
C ASN A 582 -11.40 7.06 -15.31
N ARG A 583 -10.51 7.83 -15.95
CA ARG A 583 -10.12 9.18 -15.49
C ARG A 583 -11.07 10.29 -15.97
N TYR A 584 -11.99 10.01 -16.90
CA TYR A 584 -12.86 10.99 -17.55
C TYR A 584 -14.37 10.75 -17.31
N ASN A 585 -14.77 9.63 -16.71
CA ASN A 585 -16.16 9.36 -16.29
C ASN A 585 -16.21 8.35 -15.14
N SER A 586 -17.41 8.11 -14.57
CA SER A 586 -17.62 7.03 -13.61
C SER A 586 -17.43 5.64 -14.23
N CYS A 587 -17.06 4.68 -13.38
CA CYS A 587 -16.96 3.26 -13.71
C CYS A 587 -18.30 2.52 -13.73
N ASP A 588 -19.38 3.13 -13.22
CA ASP A 588 -20.71 2.50 -13.07
C ASP A 588 -21.42 2.22 -14.40
N LEU A 589 -20.95 2.80 -15.52
CA LEU A 589 -21.56 2.61 -16.83
C LEU A 589 -21.19 1.24 -17.42
N THR A 590 -22.19 0.50 -17.91
CA THR A 590 -21.98 -0.69 -18.75
C THR A 590 -22.32 -0.39 -20.20
N TYR A 591 -21.38 -0.65 -21.11
CA TYR A 591 -21.57 -0.53 -22.57
C TYR A 591 -21.61 -1.91 -23.22
N ASN A 592 -22.64 -2.23 -24.00
CA ASN A 592 -22.67 -3.49 -24.73
C ASN A 592 -22.09 -3.34 -26.15
N VAL A 593 -21.00 -4.07 -26.40
CA VAL A 593 -20.21 -4.03 -27.64
C VAL A 593 -20.99 -4.53 -28.86
N PHE A 594 -22.00 -5.40 -28.68
CA PHE A 594 -22.80 -5.93 -29.77
C PHE A 594 -23.96 -5.00 -30.14
N THR A 595 -24.71 -4.49 -29.16
CA THR A 595 -25.84 -3.57 -29.40
C THR A 595 -25.41 -2.12 -29.63
N LYS A 596 -24.15 -1.78 -29.33
CA LYS A 596 -23.53 -0.44 -29.42
C LYS A 596 -24.23 0.62 -28.56
N LYS A 597 -24.80 0.20 -27.42
CA LYS A 597 -25.57 1.06 -26.50
C LYS A 597 -25.06 0.98 -25.07
N LEU A 598 -25.26 2.05 -24.32
CA LEU A 598 -25.21 2.00 -22.85
C LEU A 598 -26.41 1.21 -22.31
N ILE A 599 -26.16 0.32 -21.36
CA ILE A 599 -27.21 -0.34 -20.58
C ILE A 599 -27.66 0.67 -19.52
N LYS A 600 -28.98 0.83 -19.37
CA LYS A 600 -29.56 1.64 -18.29
C LYS A 600 -29.79 0.76 -17.08
N ASP A 601 -29.21 1.11 -15.94
CA ASP A 601 -29.61 0.52 -14.65
C ASP A 601 -30.96 1.07 -14.22
N GLU A 602 -31.96 0.20 -14.09
CA GLU A 602 -33.30 0.57 -13.63
C GLU A 602 -33.40 0.78 -12.10
N ASN A 603 -32.29 0.57 -11.37
CA ASN A 603 -32.24 0.58 -9.90
C ASN A 603 -31.71 1.87 -9.26
N ILE A 604 -31.35 2.90 -10.03
CA ILE A 604 -30.98 4.21 -9.47
C ILE A 604 -32.22 5.13 -9.44
N LYS A 605 -33.01 5.04 -8.36
CA LYS A 605 -34.04 6.05 -8.06
C LYS A 605 -33.39 7.37 -7.63
N LYS A 606 -34.01 8.47 -8.06
CA LYS A 606 -33.61 9.86 -7.81
C LYS A 606 -33.67 10.25 -6.34
#